data_AF-A0A972QW27-F1
#
_entry.id   AF-A0A972QW27-F1
#
_cell.length_a   1.000
_cell.length_b   1.000
_cell.length_c   1.000
_cell.angle_alpha   90.00
_cell.angle_beta   90.00
_cell.angle_gamma   90.00
#
_symmetry.space_group_name_H-M   'P 1'
#
loop_
_entity.id
_entity.type
_entity.pdbx_description
1 polymer ?
#
loop_
_entity_poly.entity_id
_entity_poly.type
_entity_poly.pdbx_seq_one_letter_code
_entity_poly.pdbx_strand_id
1 'polypeptide(L)'
;MSDKTQKSPFVITYQALSRMSLRCYETFGEQAIPSIRDAWYGMGLELGERLKTKRDITDFKSAAEAISALSFKLDDLDGVLLALSNTAYHFRTKSGQPCAVGLGDAGRPICEAVMSVNQGQFKSTCGIDVDMEIIQSCATGADCCEVIFRPR
;
A
#
# COMPACT_ATOMS: atom_id res chain seq x y z
N MET A 1 -30.55 8.92 -9.69
CA MET A 1 -30.49 7.73 -8.83
C MET A 1 -29.08 7.20 -8.93
N SER A 2 -28.32 7.33 -7.83
CA SER A 2 -26.89 7.07 -7.80
C SER A 2 -26.61 5.59 -8.09
N ASP A 3 -25.87 5.34 -9.15
CA ASP A 3 -25.28 4.02 -9.40
C ASP A 3 -24.35 3.73 -8.21
N LYS A 4 -24.55 2.59 -7.55
CA LYS A 4 -23.74 2.20 -6.40
C LYS A 4 -22.40 1.78 -6.96
N THR A 5 -21.38 2.63 -6.78
CA THR A 5 -20.00 2.41 -7.24
C THR A 5 -19.55 1.00 -6.86
N GLN A 6 -19.51 0.11 -7.84
CA GLN A 6 -19.04 -1.26 -7.66
C GLN A 6 -17.55 -1.18 -7.35
N LYS A 7 -17.16 -1.52 -6.12
CA LYS A 7 -15.74 -1.54 -5.73
C LYS A 7 -14.98 -2.49 -6.66
N SER A 8 -13.81 -2.04 -7.13
CA SER A 8 -12.95 -2.86 -7.98
C SER A 8 -12.68 -4.22 -7.30
N PRO A 9 -12.72 -5.34 -8.04
CA PRO A 9 -12.38 -6.66 -7.51
C PRO A 9 -11.04 -6.69 -6.75
N PHE A 10 -10.11 -5.81 -7.13
CA PHE A 10 -8.82 -5.64 -6.47
C PHE A 10 -8.93 -5.18 -5.01
N VAL A 11 -9.81 -4.20 -4.73
CA VAL A 11 -10.08 -3.71 -3.37
C VAL A 11 -10.60 -4.84 -2.49
N ILE A 12 -11.46 -5.69 -3.05
CA ILE A 12 -12.06 -6.82 -2.33
C ILE A 12 -10.97 -7.82 -1.94
N THR A 13 -10.03 -8.13 -2.85
CA THR A 13 -8.91 -9.04 -2.54
C THR A 13 -8.01 -8.48 -1.44
N TYR A 14 -7.65 -7.20 -1.52
CA TYR A 14 -6.81 -6.55 -0.51
C TYR A 14 -7.50 -6.50 0.85
N GLN A 15 -8.79 -6.15 0.89
CA GLN A 15 -9.58 -6.14 2.13
C GLN A 15 -9.79 -7.55 2.72
N ALA A 16 -9.91 -8.58 1.88
CA ALA A 16 -10.00 -9.95 2.37
C ALA A 16 -8.68 -10.40 3.00
N LEU A 17 -7.55 -10.16 2.32
CA LEU A 17 -6.23 -10.51 2.83
C LEU A 17 -5.87 -9.71 4.10
N SER A 18 -6.25 -8.44 4.18
CA SER A 18 -5.98 -7.61 5.36
C SER A 18 -6.78 -8.09 6.57
N ARG A 19 -8.03 -8.49 6.37
CA ARG A 19 -8.86 -9.11 7.42
C ARG A 19 -8.26 -10.42 7.89
N MET A 20 -7.78 -11.27 6.98
CA MET A 20 -7.07 -12.49 7.35
C MET A 20 -5.79 -12.18 8.15
N SER A 21 -5.01 -11.20 7.69
CA SER A 21 -3.79 -10.75 8.37
C SER A 21 -4.10 -10.24 9.78
N LEU A 22 -5.19 -9.48 9.93
CA LEU A 22 -5.65 -8.99 11.23
C LEU A 22 -6.05 -10.14 12.15
N ARG A 23 -6.82 -11.13 11.66
CA ARG A 23 -7.17 -12.31 12.46
C ARG A 23 -5.94 -13.11 12.90
N CYS A 24 -4.96 -13.28 12.01
CA CYS A 24 -3.70 -13.93 12.36
C CYS A 24 -2.95 -13.14 13.44
N TYR A 25 -2.85 -11.83 13.29
CA TYR A 25 -2.19 -10.98 14.27
C TYR A 25 -2.91 -10.95 15.63
N GLU A 26 -4.25 -10.88 15.65
CA GLU A 26 -5.04 -10.97 16.89
C GLU A 26 -4.86 -12.33 17.60
N THR A 27 -4.70 -13.41 16.84
CA THR A 27 -4.58 -14.77 17.38
C THR A 27 -3.17 -15.06 17.89
N PHE A 28 -2.16 -14.66 17.12
CA PHE A 28 -0.77 -15.06 17.36
C PHE A 28 0.10 -13.92 17.89
N GLY A 29 -0.34 -12.67 17.81
CA GLY A 29 0.44 -11.49 18.20
C GLY A 29 1.63 -11.23 17.26
N GLU A 30 2.69 -10.65 17.81
CA GLU A 30 3.87 -10.20 17.06
C GLU A 30 4.56 -11.32 16.27
N GLN A 31 4.46 -12.58 16.70
CA GLN A 31 5.06 -13.71 15.99
C GLN A 31 4.47 -13.93 14.59
N ALA A 32 3.26 -13.43 14.30
CA ALA A 32 2.66 -13.50 12.97
C ALA A 32 3.17 -12.41 12.01
N ILE A 33 3.77 -11.34 12.52
CA ILE A 33 4.20 -10.20 11.71
C ILE A 33 5.16 -10.59 10.59
N PRO A 34 6.19 -11.43 10.80
CA PRO A 34 7.08 -11.85 9.71
C PRO A 34 6.33 -12.55 8.58
N SER A 35 5.39 -13.46 8.88
CA SER A 35 4.61 -14.18 7.88
C SER A 35 3.61 -13.28 7.14
N ILE A 36 2.97 -12.35 7.86
CA ILE A 36 2.10 -11.34 7.23
C ILE A 36 2.93 -10.48 6.28
N ARG A 37 4.08 -9.97 6.73
CA ARG A 37 4.97 -9.14 5.92
C ARG A 37 5.42 -9.86 4.66
N ASP A 38 5.81 -11.13 4.77
CA ASP A 38 6.26 -11.95 3.64
C ASP A 38 5.14 -12.16 2.61
N ALA A 39 3.93 -12.47 3.05
CA ALA A 39 2.78 -12.65 2.17
C ALA A 39 2.44 -11.37 1.39
N TRP A 40 2.40 -10.21 2.07
CA TRP A 40 2.13 -8.92 1.41
C TRP A 40 3.27 -8.49 0.50
N TYR A 41 4.52 -8.72 0.90
CA TYR A 41 5.69 -8.42 0.09
C TYR A 41 5.71 -9.27 -1.20
N GLY A 42 5.45 -10.57 -1.09
CA GLY A 42 5.34 -11.48 -2.23
C GLY A 42 4.23 -11.08 -3.20
N MET A 43 3.05 -10.71 -2.69
CA MET A 43 1.99 -10.14 -3.52
C MET A 43 2.44 -8.85 -4.22
N GLY A 44 3.20 -8.00 -3.52
CA GLY A 44 3.80 -6.79 -4.08
C GLY A 44 4.73 -7.09 -5.25
N LEU A 45 5.61 -8.08 -5.11
CA LEU A 45 6.53 -8.51 -6.16
C LEU A 45 5.76 -8.91 -7.43
N GLU A 46 4.74 -9.75 -7.32
CA GLU A 46 3.95 -10.18 -8.47
C GLU A 46 3.24 -9.01 -9.17
N LEU A 47 2.71 -8.06 -8.41
CA LEU A 47 2.05 -6.89 -8.95
C LEU A 47 3.04 -5.97 -9.67
N GLY A 48 4.23 -5.77 -9.11
CA GLY A 48 5.24 -4.92 -9.72
C GLY A 48 5.83 -5.52 -11.00
N GLU A 49 5.96 -6.85 -11.11
CA GLU A 49 6.36 -7.52 -12.37
C GLU A 49 5.31 -7.30 -13.48
N ARG A 50 4.03 -7.33 -13.12
CA ARG A 50 2.93 -7.03 -14.07
C ARG A 50 2.95 -5.58 -14.54
N LEU A 51 3.42 -4.65 -13.69
CA LEU A 51 3.60 -3.24 -14.07
C LEU A 51 4.80 -3.06 -15.00
N LYS A 52 5.94 -3.68 -14.66
CA LYS A 52 7.18 -3.65 -15.46
C LYS A 52 6.98 -4.24 -16.86
N THR A 53 6.28 -5.37 -16.98
CA THR A 53 6.03 -5.98 -18.29
C THR A 53 5.22 -5.06 -19.22
N LYS A 54 4.42 -4.14 -18.66
CA LYS A 54 3.58 -3.21 -19.43
C LYS A 54 4.30 -1.91 -19.80
N ARG A 55 5.38 -1.56 -19.11
CA ARG A 55 6.07 -0.28 -19.20
C ARG A 55 7.52 -0.51 -18.84
N ASP A 56 8.44 -0.17 -19.74
CA ASP A 56 9.89 -0.29 -19.55
C ASP A 56 10.39 0.69 -18.46
N ILE A 57 10.01 0.41 -17.21
CA ILE A 57 10.23 1.26 -16.05
C ILE A 57 11.54 0.81 -15.40
N THR A 58 12.49 1.73 -15.34
CA THR A 58 13.81 1.48 -14.74
C THR A 58 14.14 2.45 -13.60
N ASP A 59 13.45 3.58 -13.52
CA ASP A 59 13.66 4.59 -12.48
C ASP A 59 12.55 4.61 -11.42
N PHE A 60 12.91 5.11 -10.23
CA PHE A 60 12.02 5.15 -9.07
C PHE A 60 10.80 6.04 -9.31
N LYS A 61 10.96 7.21 -9.96
CA LYS A 61 9.85 8.14 -10.20
C LYS A 61 8.80 7.50 -11.10
N SER A 62 9.21 6.90 -12.21
CA SER A 62 8.33 6.20 -13.15
C SER A 62 7.61 5.02 -12.49
N ALA A 63 8.30 4.29 -11.59
CA ALA A 63 7.68 3.24 -10.79
C ALA A 63 6.63 3.80 -9.82
N ALA A 64 6.95 4.88 -9.12
CA ALA A 64 6.02 5.56 -8.21
C ALA A 64 4.79 6.08 -8.96
N GLU A 65 4.96 6.67 -10.16
CA GLU A 65 3.85 7.08 -11.02
C GLU A 65 2.95 5.91 -11.43
N ALA A 66 3.54 4.78 -11.82
CA ALA A 66 2.81 3.59 -12.24
C ALA A 66 2.05 2.93 -11.07
N ILE A 67 2.69 2.80 -9.91
CA ILE A 67 2.08 2.26 -8.69
C ILE A 67 0.96 3.20 -8.21
N SER A 68 1.21 4.51 -8.17
CA SER A 68 0.23 5.51 -7.77
C SER A 68 -0.99 5.49 -8.70
N ALA A 69 -0.80 5.42 -10.01
CA ALA A 69 -1.88 5.28 -10.98
C ALA A 69 -2.67 3.98 -10.81
N LEU A 70 -2.02 2.89 -10.37
CA LEU A 70 -2.69 1.64 -10.04
C LEU A 70 -3.57 1.81 -8.79
N SER A 71 -3.04 2.38 -7.72
CA SER A 71 -3.78 2.66 -6.48
C SER A 71 -4.96 3.61 -6.70
N PHE A 72 -4.77 4.71 -7.44
CA PHE A 72 -5.83 5.68 -7.73
C PHE A 72 -6.93 5.13 -8.63
N LYS A 73 -6.59 4.27 -9.61
CA LYS A 73 -7.61 3.64 -10.48
C LYS A 73 -8.36 2.51 -9.80
N LEU A 74 -7.80 1.91 -8.76
CA LEU A 74 -8.38 0.71 -8.14
C LEU A 74 -9.17 1.01 -6.86
N ASP A 75 -8.80 2.03 -6.08
CA ASP A 75 -9.31 2.19 -4.71
C ASP A 75 -10.24 3.40 -4.48
N ASP A 76 -10.57 4.20 -5.51
CA ASP A 76 -11.27 5.49 -5.29
C ASP A 76 -10.51 6.33 -4.23
N LEU A 77 -9.18 6.17 -4.21
CA LEU A 77 -8.28 6.72 -3.21
C LEU A 77 -8.17 8.23 -3.44
N ASP A 78 -9.07 9.01 -2.83
CA ASP A 78 -8.94 10.46 -2.81
C ASP A 78 -7.71 10.86 -1.97
N GLY A 79 -6.72 11.51 -2.58
CA GLY A 79 -5.53 11.92 -1.86
C GLY A 79 -4.72 12.96 -2.61
N VAL A 80 -3.67 13.43 -1.94
CA VAL A 80 -2.75 14.44 -2.45
C VAL A 80 -1.36 13.85 -2.50
N LEU A 81 -0.73 13.98 -3.67
CA LEU A 81 0.67 13.71 -3.87
C LEU A 81 1.46 14.93 -3.38
N LEU A 82 2.15 14.79 -2.26
CA LEU A 82 2.91 15.86 -1.62
C LEU A 82 4.30 16.01 -2.25
N ALA A 83 4.90 14.90 -2.71
CA ALA A 83 6.15 14.90 -3.47
C ALA A 83 6.24 13.67 -4.39
N LEU A 84 6.80 13.86 -5.58
CA LEU A 84 7.11 12.78 -6.52
C LEU A 84 8.35 13.15 -7.34
N SER A 85 9.42 12.41 -7.10
CA SER A 85 10.72 12.57 -7.75
C SER A 85 11.47 11.25 -7.73
N ASN A 86 12.69 11.22 -8.26
CA ASN A 86 13.56 10.05 -8.16
C ASN A 86 14.08 9.79 -6.73
N THR A 87 13.83 10.67 -5.76
CA THR A 87 14.33 10.53 -4.39
C THR A 87 13.21 10.41 -3.35
N ALA A 88 11.96 10.65 -3.73
CA ALA A 88 10.83 10.59 -2.81
C ALA A 88 9.49 10.40 -3.54
N TYR A 89 8.65 9.52 -2.97
CA TYR A 89 7.24 9.41 -3.25
C TYR A 89 6.47 9.61 -1.94
N HIS A 90 5.79 10.75 -1.81
CA HIS A 90 5.10 11.16 -0.58
C HIS A 90 3.62 11.39 -0.87
N PHE A 91 2.78 10.59 -0.23
CA PHE A 91 1.35 10.58 -0.46
C PHE A 91 0.57 10.69 0.85
N ARG A 92 -0.54 11.43 0.79
CA ARG A 92 -1.49 11.56 1.90
C ARG A 92 -2.92 11.37 1.40
N THR A 93 -3.72 10.54 2.08
CA THR A 93 -5.15 10.41 1.78
C THR A 93 -5.92 11.66 2.24
N LYS A 94 -7.14 11.85 1.74
CA LYS A 94 -8.02 12.90 2.23
C LYS A 94 -8.36 12.70 3.71
N SER A 95 -8.54 13.79 4.45
CA SER A 95 -9.06 13.77 5.83
C SER A 95 -10.42 13.08 5.88
N GLY A 96 -10.67 12.28 6.91
CA GLY A 96 -11.89 11.51 7.11
C GLY A 96 -12.02 10.29 6.20
N GLN A 97 -11.00 9.98 5.40
CA GLN A 97 -11.04 8.81 4.53
C GLN A 97 -10.66 7.54 5.31
N PRO A 98 -11.50 6.49 5.28
CA PRO A 98 -11.18 5.25 5.95
C PRO A 98 -9.97 4.56 5.28
N CYS A 99 -9.25 3.75 6.06
CA CYS A 99 -8.19 2.89 5.54
C CYS A 99 -8.71 2.05 4.36
N ALA A 100 -8.09 2.17 3.18
CA ALA A 100 -8.52 1.48 1.95
C ALA A 100 -8.58 -0.05 2.12
N VAL A 101 -7.64 -0.61 2.89
CA VAL A 101 -7.59 -2.03 3.22
C VAL A 101 -8.32 -2.40 4.53
N GLY A 102 -8.96 -1.44 5.21
CA GLY A 102 -9.82 -1.72 6.36
C GLY A 102 -9.10 -2.07 7.67
N LEU A 103 -7.91 -1.49 7.90
CA LEU A 103 -7.13 -1.67 9.14
C LEU A 103 -7.31 -0.52 10.15
N GLY A 104 -8.45 0.18 10.15
CA GLY A 104 -8.71 1.24 11.13
C GLY A 104 -8.54 0.72 12.56
N ASP A 105 -7.78 1.44 13.37
CA ASP A 105 -7.47 1.11 14.77
C ASP A 105 -6.79 -0.26 15.02
N ALA A 106 -6.26 -0.90 13.97
CA ALA A 106 -5.64 -2.23 14.08
C ALA A 106 -4.21 -2.22 14.68
N GLY A 107 -3.62 -1.04 14.86
CA GLY A 107 -2.27 -0.85 15.39
C GLY A 107 -1.19 -0.69 14.32
N ARG A 108 -0.07 -0.09 14.74
CA ARG A 108 1.09 0.19 13.88
C ARG A 108 1.77 -1.06 13.29
N PRO A 109 2.05 -2.14 14.06
CA PRO A 109 2.84 -3.27 13.55
C PRO A 109 2.20 -3.96 12.35
N ILE A 110 0.88 -4.17 12.38
CA ILE A 110 0.16 -4.78 11.26
C ILE A 110 0.06 -3.84 10.06
N CYS A 111 -0.13 -2.54 10.28
CA CYS A 111 -0.12 -1.56 9.20
C CYS A 111 1.21 -1.59 8.44
N GLU A 112 2.33 -1.60 9.15
CA GLU A 112 3.66 -1.72 8.56
C GLU A 112 3.86 -3.07 7.83
N ALA A 113 3.36 -4.16 8.41
CA ALA A 113 3.45 -5.48 7.79
C ALA A 113 2.67 -5.56 6.47
N VAL A 114 1.45 -5.00 6.42
CA VAL A 114 0.61 -4.98 5.22
C VAL A 114 1.17 -4.06 4.14
N MET A 115 1.77 -2.94 4.52
CA MET A 115 2.37 -1.99 3.60
C MET A 115 3.66 -2.50 2.93
N SER A 116 4.19 -3.66 3.31
CA SER A 116 5.31 -4.31 2.61
C SER A 116 5.00 -4.63 1.14
N VAL A 117 3.72 -4.68 0.78
CA VAL A 117 3.28 -4.78 -0.63
C VAL A 117 3.85 -3.67 -1.50
N ASN A 118 3.93 -2.44 -1.00
CA ASN A 118 4.49 -1.34 -1.77
C ASN A 118 6.01 -1.51 -1.94
N GLN A 119 6.70 -2.01 -0.90
CA GLN A 119 8.13 -2.31 -1.01
C GLN A 119 8.39 -3.39 -2.07
N GLY A 120 7.57 -4.46 -2.08
CA GLY A 120 7.63 -5.50 -3.10
C GLY A 120 7.35 -4.96 -4.50
N GLN A 121 6.34 -4.09 -4.65
CA GLN A 121 6.03 -3.46 -5.93
C GLN A 121 7.19 -2.63 -6.46
N PHE A 122 7.79 -1.76 -5.64
CA PHE A 122 8.96 -0.98 -6.07
C PHE A 122 10.12 -1.89 -6.47
N LYS A 123 10.40 -2.91 -5.66
CA LYS A 123 11.50 -3.84 -5.91
C LYS A 123 11.36 -4.54 -7.24
N SER A 124 10.20 -5.10 -7.57
CA SER A 124 10.02 -5.80 -8.84
C SER A 124 9.80 -4.86 -10.02
N THR A 125 9.12 -3.73 -9.83
CA THR A 125 8.85 -2.78 -10.92
C THR A 125 10.14 -2.13 -11.46
N CYS A 126 11.04 -1.68 -10.59
CA CYS A 126 12.24 -0.93 -11.01
C CYS A 126 13.56 -1.48 -10.46
N GLY A 127 13.54 -2.60 -9.72
CA GLY A 127 14.76 -3.18 -9.12
C GLY A 127 15.21 -2.50 -7.83
N ILE A 128 14.57 -1.39 -7.44
CA ILE A 128 15.00 -0.52 -6.35
C ILE A 128 14.31 -0.93 -5.04
N ASP A 129 15.12 -1.12 -4.01
CA ASP A 129 14.64 -1.24 -2.65
C ASP A 129 14.25 0.13 -2.09
N VAL A 130 13.22 0.18 -1.26
CA VAL A 130 12.73 1.45 -0.70
C VAL A 130 12.60 1.39 0.82
N ASP A 131 13.01 2.48 1.47
CA ASP A 131 12.62 2.79 2.83
C ASP A 131 11.22 3.38 2.83
N MET A 132 10.41 2.93 3.77
CA MET A 132 9.04 3.40 3.96
C MET A 132 8.89 3.97 5.35
N GLU A 133 8.33 5.16 5.43
CA GLU A 133 8.01 5.83 6.67
C GLU A 133 6.51 6.16 6.68
N ILE A 134 5.81 5.67 7.70
CA ILE A 134 4.40 6.00 7.94
C ILE A 134 4.38 7.20 8.89
N ILE A 135 3.99 8.36 8.36
CA ILE A 135 3.88 9.63 9.11
C ILE A 135 2.58 9.66 9.91
N GLN A 136 1.47 9.27 9.27
CA GLN A 136 0.15 9.16 9.88
C GLN A 136 -0.55 7.89 9.38
N SER A 137 -1.40 7.28 10.21
CA SER A 137 -2.16 6.09 9.82
C SER A 137 -3.50 6.02 10.54
N CYS A 138 -4.55 5.71 9.79
CA CYS A 138 -5.83 5.33 10.36
C CYS A 138 -5.73 4.09 11.26
N ALA A 139 -4.72 3.24 11.05
CA ALA A 139 -4.50 2.08 11.92
C ALA A 139 -4.07 2.47 13.34
N THR A 140 -3.59 3.71 13.53
CA THR A 140 -3.23 4.27 14.83
C THR A 140 -4.17 5.40 15.25
N GLY A 141 -5.40 5.41 14.73
CA GLY A 141 -6.44 6.39 15.07
C GLY A 141 -6.29 7.77 14.42
N ALA A 142 -5.40 7.94 13.43
CA ALA A 142 -5.30 9.20 12.69
C ALA A 142 -6.47 9.36 11.69
N ASP A 143 -6.83 10.60 11.39
CA ASP A 143 -7.94 10.93 10.47
C ASP A 143 -7.58 10.70 8.99
N CYS A 144 -6.31 10.44 8.68
CA CYS A 144 -5.84 10.07 7.34
C CYS A 144 -4.59 9.19 7.40
N CYS A 145 -4.21 8.60 6.27
CA CYS A 145 -2.93 7.94 6.07
C CYS A 145 -1.96 8.87 5.34
N GLU A 146 -0.74 8.96 5.83
CA GLU A 146 0.36 9.69 5.19
C GLU A 146 1.62 8.83 5.22
N VAL A 147 2.20 8.61 4.05
CA VAL A 147 3.37 7.74 3.87
C VAL A 147 4.37 8.36 2.92
N ILE A 148 5.66 8.16 3.20
CA ILE A 148 6.74 8.53 2.30
C ILE A 148 7.64 7.34 2.03
N PHE A 149 7.95 7.14 0.75
CA PHE A 149 8.89 6.14 0.26
C PHE A 149 10.13 6.85 -0.30
N ARG A 150 11.30 6.30 0.01
CA ARG A 150 12.58 6.80 -0.49
C ARG A 150 13.41 5.61 -1.01
N PRO A 151 14.03 5.69 -2.19
CA PRO A 151 14.90 4.63 -2.68
C PRO A 151 16.15 4.50 -1.80
N ARG A 152 16.63 3.25 -1.64
CA ARG A 152 17.88 2.91 -0.95
C ARG A 152 19.07 2.83 -1.91
#